data_AF-A0A5K0Z4S2-F1
#
_entry.id   AF-A0A5K0Z4S2-F1
#
_cell.length_a   1.000
_cell.length_b   1.000
_cell.length_c   1.000
_cell.angle_alpha   90.00
_cell.angle_beta   90.00
_cell.angle_gamma   90.00
#
_symmetry.space_group_name_H-M   'P 1'
#
loop_
_entity.id
_entity.type
_entity.pdbx_description
1 polymer ?
#
loop_
_entity_poly.entity_id
_entity_poly.type
_entity_poly.pdbx_seq_one_letter_code
_entity_poly.pdbx_strand_id
1 'polypeptide(L)'
;MVGEASTYTVDDALLVLGFGKFQWFLLAYAGMGWAADAMEMMLLSFVGPAVQSEWGLSPRQESAITSVVFAGMLFGAYTWGTISDNYGRRQEL
;
A
#
# COMPACT_ATOMS: atom_id res chain seq x y z
N MET A 1 -34.22 -2.76 -35.19
CA MET A 1 -34.60 -2.79 -33.76
C MET A 1 -33.37 -2.43 -32.97
N VAL A 2 -33.15 -1.14 -32.75
CA VAL A 2 -32.04 -0.60 -31.94
C VAL A 2 -32.61 -0.44 -30.54
N GLY A 3 -32.07 -1.15 -29.55
CA GLY A 3 -32.52 -0.97 -28.17
C GLY A 3 -32.20 -2.13 -27.25
N GLU A 4 -30.97 -2.18 -26.75
CA GLU A 4 -30.69 -2.35 -25.32
C GLU A 4 -29.22 -1.97 -25.11
N ALA A 5 -28.97 -0.82 -24.48
CA ALA A 5 -27.63 -0.51 -23.99
C ALA A 5 -27.34 -1.52 -22.87
N SER A 6 -26.59 -2.56 -23.18
CA SER A 6 -26.19 -3.59 -22.23
C SER A 6 -25.38 -2.94 -21.11
N THR A 7 -26.02 -2.74 -19.96
CA THR A 7 -25.37 -2.37 -18.72
C THR A 7 -24.44 -3.52 -18.33
N TYR A 8 -23.17 -3.40 -18.69
CA TYR A 8 -22.13 -4.33 -18.23
C TYR A 8 -21.70 -3.95 -16.83
N THR A 9 -21.61 -4.94 -15.94
CA THR A 9 -20.89 -4.73 -14.68
C THR A 9 -19.39 -4.69 -14.95
N VAL A 10 -18.62 -4.05 -14.06
CA VAL A 10 -17.16 -4.01 -14.19
C VAL A 10 -16.59 -5.43 -14.24
N ASP A 11 -17.20 -6.34 -13.48
CA ASP A 11 -16.85 -7.76 -13.46
C ASP A 11 -17.11 -8.46 -14.80
N ASP A 12 -18.25 -8.22 -15.46
CA ASP A 12 -18.54 -8.78 -16.78
C ASP A 12 -17.55 -8.29 -17.84
N ALA A 13 -17.20 -7.01 -17.81
CA ALA A 13 -16.20 -6.44 -18.71
C ALA A 13 -14.80 -7.04 -18.48
N LEU A 14 -14.41 -7.23 -17.22
CA LEU A 14 -13.15 -7.87 -16.85
C LEU A 14 -13.10 -9.35 -17.27
N LEU A 15 -14.21 -10.08 -17.13
CA LEU A 15 -14.33 -11.47 -17.56
C LEU A 15 -14.20 -11.62 -19.08
N VAL A 16 -14.78 -10.70 -19.85
CA VAL A 16 -14.67 -10.67 -21.32
C VAL A 16 -13.23 -10.33 -21.77
N LEU A 17 -12.54 -9.43 -21.05
CA LEU A 17 -11.16 -9.04 -21.36
C LEU A 17 -10.12 -10.10 -20.94
N GLY A 18 -10.44 -10.91 -19.93
CA GLY A 18 -9.57 -11.98 -19.43
C GLY A 18 -8.30 -11.51 -18.71
N PHE A 19 -7.46 -12.46 -18.29
CA PHE A 19 -6.22 -12.21 -17.54
C PHE A 19 -5.05 -11.91 -18.48
N GLY A 20 -4.88 -10.64 -18.83
CA GLY A 20 -3.80 -10.17 -19.71
C GLY A 20 -2.49 -9.84 -18.98
N LYS A 21 -1.47 -9.43 -19.76
CA LYS A 21 -0.17 -8.96 -19.24
C LYS A 21 -0.33 -7.80 -18.24
N PHE A 22 -1.29 -6.91 -18.49
CA PHE A 22 -1.59 -5.78 -17.60
C PHE A 22 -2.03 -6.22 -16.19
N GLN A 23 -2.86 -7.26 -16.09
CA GLN A 23 -3.30 -7.77 -14.78
C GLN A 23 -2.15 -8.43 -14.01
N TRP A 24 -1.24 -9.12 -14.70
CA TRP A 24 0.00 -9.61 -14.08
C TRP A 24 0.88 -8.48 -13.54
N PHE A 25 1.02 -7.37 -14.28
CA PHE A 25 1.75 -6.20 -13.78
C PHE A 25 1.07 -5.57 -12.55
N LEU A 26 -0.26 -5.43 -12.57
CA LEU A 26 -1.01 -4.93 -11.42
C LEU A 26 -0.86 -5.84 -10.20
N LEU A 27 -0.96 -7.16 -10.38
CA LEU A 27 -0.74 -8.13 -9.32
C LEU A 27 0.68 -8.06 -8.75
N ALA A 28 1.69 -7.97 -9.61
CA ALA A 28 3.07 -7.84 -9.16
C ALA A 28 3.29 -6.54 -8.37
N TYR A 29 2.70 -5.43 -8.81
CA TYR A 29 2.80 -4.14 -8.13
C TYR A 29 2.10 -4.14 -6.77
N ALA A 30 0.85 -4.63 -6.72
CA ALA A 30 0.11 -4.79 -5.48
C ALA A 30 0.81 -5.75 -4.51
N GLY A 31 1.32 -6.87 -5.04
CA GLY A 31 2.08 -7.86 -4.27
C GLY A 31 3.37 -7.31 -3.68
N MET A 32 4.11 -6.47 -4.43
CA MET A 32 5.30 -5.79 -3.90
C MET A 32 4.97 -4.83 -2.76
N GLY A 33 3.87 -4.08 -2.86
CA GLY A 33 3.42 -3.22 -1.77
C GLY A 33 3.11 -4.01 -0.51
N TRP A 34 2.41 -5.14 -0.66
CA TRP A 34 2.09 -6.03 0.45
C TRP A 34 3.33 -6.69 1.05
N ALA A 35 4.29 -7.09 0.21
CA ALA A 35 5.55 -7.67 0.67
C ALA A 35 6.42 -6.64 1.43
N ALA A 36 6.42 -5.38 1.00
CA ALA A 36 7.16 -4.31 1.68
C ALA A 36 6.61 -4.05 3.09
N ASP A 37 5.28 -3.99 3.24
CA ASP A 37 4.60 -3.84 4.54
C ASP A 37 4.93 -5.01 5.50
N ALA A 38 4.89 -6.25 4.99
CA ALA A 38 5.27 -7.42 5.77
C ALA A 38 6.75 -7.40 6.19
N MET A 39 7.65 -6.95 5.30
CA MET A 39 9.08 -6.83 5.58
C MET A 39 9.34 -5.76 6.64
N GLU A 40 8.62 -4.64 6.63
CA GLU A 40 8.70 -3.61 7.67
C GLU A 40 8.33 -4.17 9.05
N MET A 41 7.20 -4.88 9.16
CA MET A 41 6.78 -5.52 10.40
C MET A 41 7.82 -6.52 10.93
N MET A 42 8.42 -7.30 10.03
CA MET A 42 9.50 -8.22 10.38
C MET A 42 10.74 -7.48 10.90
N LEU A 43 11.15 -6.39 10.24
CA LEU A 43 12.28 -5.58 10.70
C LEU A 43 12.05 -5.03 12.10
N LEU A 44 10.86 -4.50 12.39
CA LEU A 44 10.54 -3.97 13.72
C LEU A 44 10.62 -5.04 14.81
N SER A 45 10.20 -6.29 14.52
CA SER A 45 10.25 -7.37 15.50
C SER A 45 11.67 -7.79 15.89
N PHE A 46 12.64 -7.64 14.99
CA PHE A 46 14.05 -7.99 15.25
C PHE A 46 14.89 -6.80 15.69
N VAL A 47 14.73 -5.65 15.04
CA VAL A 47 15.53 -4.45 15.27
C VAL A 47 15.12 -3.75 16.57
N GLY A 48 13.84 -3.77 16.94
CA GLY A 48 13.35 -3.14 18.18
C GLY A 48 14.10 -3.63 19.43
N PRO A 49 14.09 -4.94 19.72
CA PRO A 49 14.82 -5.49 20.86
C PRO A 49 16.35 -5.30 20.76
N ALA A 50 16.91 -5.38 19.55
CA ALA A 50 18.34 -5.18 19.33
C ALA A 50 18.78 -3.74 19.69
N VAL A 51 18.01 -2.74 19.28
CA VAL A 51 18.26 -1.32 19.60
C VAL A 51 18.07 -1.05 21.09
N GLN A 52 17.08 -1.68 21.74
CA GLN A 52 16.91 -1.59 23.19
C GLN A 52 18.17 -2.06 23.94
N SER A 53 18.71 -3.21 23.55
CA SER A 53 19.90 -3.81 24.14
C SER A 53 21.16 -2.96 23.90
N GLU A 54 21.38 -2.52 22.66
CA GLU A 54 22.61 -1.82 22.27
C GLU A 54 22.70 -0.40 22.84
N TRP A 55 21.57 0.32 22.91
CA TRP A 55 21.53 1.71 23.40
C TRP A 55 21.14 1.82 24.88
N GLY A 56 20.89 0.69 25.55
CA GLY A 56 20.51 0.66 26.97
C GLY A 56 19.21 1.42 27.26
N LEU A 57 18.23 1.35 26.34
CA LEU A 57 17.03 2.16 26.42
C LEU A 57 16.07 1.68 27.51
N SER A 58 15.46 2.62 28.23
CA SER A 58 14.32 2.32 29.10
C SER A 58 13.09 1.92 28.26
N PRO A 59 12.15 1.12 28.80
CA PRO A 59 10.94 0.71 28.06
C PRO A 59 10.10 1.87 27.52
N ARG A 60 10.12 3.04 28.18
CA ARG A 60 9.43 4.25 27.69
C ARG A 60 10.12 4.86 26.47
N GLN A 61 11.44 4.77 26.38
CA GLN A 61 12.18 5.30 25.23
C GLN A 61 12.03 4.38 24.03
N GLU A 62 12.05 3.07 24.24
CA GLU A 62 11.74 2.08 23.21
C GLU A 62 10.35 2.32 22.59
N SER A 63 9.32 2.45 23.42
CA SER A 63 7.96 2.71 22.92
C SER A 63 7.82 4.06 22.21
N ALA A 64 8.59 5.07 22.63
CA ALA A 64 8.64 6.36 21.94
C ALA A 64 9.25 6.23 20.53
N ILE A 65 10.32 5.45 20.36
CA ILE A 65 10.93 5.18 19.04
C ILE A 65 9.94 4.44 18.14
N THR A 66 9.28 3.40 18.65
CA THR A 66 8.25 2.67 17.89
C THR A 66 7.08 3.59 17.50
N SER A 67 6.72 4.55 18.36
CA SER A 67 5.67 5.54 18.06
C SER A 67 6.04 6.46 16.88
N VAL A 68 7.34 6.74 16.65
CA VAL A 68 7.81 7.51 15.50
C VAL A 68 7.51 6.79 14.18
N VAL A 69 7.56 5.46 14.16
CA VAL A 69 7.22 4.66 12.97
C VAL A 69 5.76 4.86 12.59
N PHE A 70 4.85 4.74 13.57
CA PHE A 70 3.42 4.98 13.35
C PHE A 70 3.11 6.42 12.96
N ALA A 71 3.82 7.40 13.55
CA ALA A 71 3.71 8.79 13.13
C ALA A 71 4.13 8.95 11.65
N GLY A 72 5.26 8.33 11.26
CA GLY A 72 5.73 8.28 9.88
C GLY A 72 4.70 7.68 8.93
N MET A 73 4.06 6.57 9.31
CA MET A 73 2.96 5.96 8.54
C MET A 73 1.78 6.93 8.36
N LEU A 74 1.37 7.66 9.40
CA LEU A 74 0.28 8.63 9.32
C LEU A 74 0.59 9.76 8.34
N PHE A 75 1.79 10.36 8.43
CA PHE A 75 2.22 11.39 7.50
C PHE A 75 2.39 10.85 6.08
N GLY A 76 2.95 9.64 5.93
CA GLY A 76 3.12 8.96 4.67
C GLY A 76 1.79 8.68 3.98
N ALA A 77 0.81 8.14 4.70
CA ALA A 77 -0.52 7.86 4.17
C ALA A 77 -1.24 9.13 3.70
N TYR A 78 -1.17 10.21 4.49
CA TYR A 78 -1.79 11.49 4.13
C TYR A 78 -1.15 12.11 2.89
N THR A 79 0.19 12.17 2.86
CA THR A 79 0.93 12.75 1.73
C THR A 79 0.80 11.91 0.47
N TRP A 80 0.97 10.59 0.57
CA TRP A 80 0.88 9.69 -0.58
C TRP A 80 -0.54 9.55 -1.11
N GLY A 81 -1.55 9.57 -0.24
CA GLY A 81 -2.95 9.63 -0.66
C GLY A 81 -3.24 10.89 -1.46
N THR A 82 -2.83 12.05 -0.94
CA THR A 82 -2.99 13.34 -1.65
C THR A 82 -2.24 13.36 -2.98
N ILE A 83 -1.02 12.82 -3.03
CA ILE A 83 -0.23 12.74 -4.27
C ILE A 83 -0.89 11.78 -5.25
N SER A 84 -1.34 10.60 -4.81
CA SER A 84 -2.02 9.61 -5.64
C SER A 84 -3.29 10.17 -6.26
N ASP A 85 -4.07 10.94 -5.50
CA ASP A 85 -5.30 11.56 -6.00
C ASP A 85 -5.01 12.63 -7.06
N ASN A 86 -3.94 13.40 -6.90
CA ASN A 86 -3.56 14.47 -7.83
C ASN A 86 -2.83 13.97 -9.09
N TYR A 87 -1.94 12.99 -8.95
CA TYR A 87 -1.11 12.47 -10.06
C TYR A 87 -1.72 11.23 -10.76
N GLY A 88 -2.59 10.48 -10.08
CA GLY A 88 -3.24 9.28 -10.61
C GLY A 88 -4.48 9.59 -11.46
N ARG A 89 -5.20 10.69 -11.17
CA ARG A 89 -6.25 11.20 -12.05
C ARG A 89 -5.61 11.87 -13.25
N ARG A 90 -5.36 11.11 -14.31
CA ARG A 90 -5.25 11.71 -15.65
C ARG A 90 -6.52 12.53 -15.86
N GLN A 91 -6.40 13.85 -15.96
CA GLN A 91 -7.46 14.68 -16.49
C GLN A 91 -7.65 14.24 -17.94
N GLU A 92 -8.77 13.60 -18.18
CA GLU A 92 -9.28 13.32 -19.50
C GLU A 92 -9.56 14.70 -20.13
N LEU A 93 -8.76 15.07 -21.13
CA LEU A 93 -9.06 16.20 -22.02
C LEU A 93 -10.02 15.71 -23.11
#